data_AF-A0A382WI49-F1
#
_entry.id   AF-A0A382WI49-F1
#
_cell.length_a   1.000
_cell.length_b   1.000
_cell.length_c   1.000
_cell.angle_alpha   90.00
_cell.angle_beta   90.00
_cell.angle_gamma   90.00
#
_symmetry.space_group_name_H-M   'P 1'
#
loop_
_entity.id
_entity.type
_entity.pdbx_description
1 polymer ?
#
loop_
_entity_poly.entity_id
_entity_poly.type
_entity_poly.pdbx_seq_one_letter_code
_entity_poly.pdbx_strand_id
1 'polypeptide(L)' 'MKELIILRHSKSSWDYNVEDINRPLSESGIHKIEKIAEESKTIFKNTEIIFSSNANRALHTSIILIDKLKLSLNNLI' A
#
# COMPACT_ATOMS: atom_id res chain seq x y z
N MET A 1 -20.66 9.05 -10.84
CA MET A 1 -19.58 8.37 -11.60
C MET A 1 -18.74 7.58 -10.62
N LYS A 2 -18.19 6.42 -11.02
CA LYS A 2 -17.28 5.63 -10.19
C LYS A 2 -15.84 5.92 -10.62
N GLU A 3 -14.89 5.82 -9.70
CA GLU A 3 -13.45 5.99 -9.95
C GLU A 3 -12.70 4.71 -9.57
N LEU A 4 -11.65 4.39 -10.33
CA LEU A 4 -10.76 3.27 -10.06
C LEU A 4 -9.32 3.79 -10.01
N ILE A 5 -8.66 3.62 -8.88
CA ILE A 5 -7.25 3.99 -8.69
C ILE A 5 -6.43 2.70 -8.65
N ILE A 6 -5.39 2.63 -9.49
CA ILE A 6 -4.47 1.49 -9.53
C ILE A 6 -3.14 1.91 -8.94
N LEU A 7 -2.74 1.22 -7.87
CA LEU A 7 -1.47 1.45 -7.18
C LEU A 7 -0.63 0.16 -7.21
N ARG A 8 0.61 0.27 -7.66
CA ARG A 8 1.59 -0.82 -7.55
C ARG A 8 2.16 -0.87 -6.14
N HIS A 9 2.42 -2.07 -5.62
CA HIS A 9 3.19 -2.23 -4.37
C HIS A 9 4.53 -1.47 -4.41
N SER A 10 4.98 -1.01 -3.25
CA SER A 10 6.26 -0.33 -3.13
C SER A 10 7.45 -1.32 -3.22
N LYS A 11 8.67 -0.81 -3.17
CA LYS A 11 9.89 -1.59 -3.37
C LYS A 11 10.02 -2.69 -2.29
N SER A 12 10.31 -3.91 -2.73
CA SER A 12 10.55 -5.07 -1.86
C SER A 12 11.99 -5.18 -1.41
N SER A 13 12.21 -5.78 -0.24
CA SER A 13 13.54 -6.25 0.17
C SER A 13 13.83 -7.62 -0.43
N TRP A 14 15.07 -7.79 -0.85
CA TRP A 14 15.63 -9.05 -1.35
C TRP A 14 16.65 -9.65 -0.40
N ASP A 15 16.84 -9.04 0.78
CA ASP A 15 17.86 -9.41 1.76
C ASP A 15 17.47 -10.69 2.53
N TYR A 16 16.19 -11.06 2.48
CA TYR A 16 15.64 -12.22 3.16
C TYR A 16 15.51 -13.40 2.19
N ASN A 17 15.92 -14.58 2.66
CA ASN A 17 15.71 -15.86 1.97
C ASN A 17 14.32 -16.42 2.27
N VAL A 18 13.31 -15.78 1.68
CA VAL A 18 11.89 -16.17 1.79
C VAL A 18 11.29 -16.33 0.40
N GLU A 19 10.17 -17.05 0.32
CA GLU A 19 9.38 -17.14 -0.92
C GLU A 19 8.92 -15.75 -1.38
N ASP A 20 8.71 -15.60 -2.70
CA ASP A 20 8.34 -14.30 -3.28
C ASP A 20 7.10 -13.69 -2.63
N ILE A 21 6.05 -14.49 -2.40
CA ILE A 21 4.81 -14.05 -1.77
C ILE A 21 5.03 -13.44 -0.37
N ASN A 22 6.05 -13.92 0.33
CA ASN A 22 6.38 -13.54 1.70
C ASN A 22 7.36 -12.37 1.78
N ARG A 23 7.92 -11.90 0.64
CA ARG A 23 8.91 -10.83 0.63
C ARG A 23 8.36 -9.54 1.26
N PRO A 24 9.08 -8.95 2.24
CA PRO A 24 8.67 -7.70 2.84
C PRO A 24 9.02 -6.50 1.93
N LEU A 25 8.56 -5.32 2.32
CA LEU A 25 9.04 -4.06 1.75
C LEU A 25 10.50 -3.80 2.19
N SER A 26 11.26 -3.11 1.35
CA SER A 26 12.53 -2.52 1.78
C SER A 26 12.26 -1.24 2.56
N GLU A 27 13.20 -0.80 3.39
CA GLU A 27 13.10 0.47 4.14
C GLU A 27 12.81 1.66 3.20
N SER A 28 13.56 1.76 2.10
CA SER A 28 13.30 2.75 1.04
C SER A 28 11.92 2.60 0.39
N GLY A 29 11.37 1.39 0.36
CA GLY A 29 10.01 1.12 -0.13
C GLY A 29 8.96 1.66 0.83
N ILE A 30 9.15 1.45 2.13
CA ILE A 30 8.31 2.00 3.19
C ILE A 30 8.28 3.52 3.10
N HIS A 31 9.45 4.18 3.14
CA HIS A 31 9.52 5.64 3.08
C HIS A 31 8.88 6.22 1.81
N LYS A 32 9.03 5.51 0.68
CA LYS A 32 8.40 5.91 -0.58
C LYS A 32 6.87 5.87 -0.52
N ILE A 33 6.27 4.82 0.05
CA ILE A 33 4.80 4.76 0.13
C ILE A 33 4.25 5.79 1.12
N GLU A 34 4.96 6.08 2.20
CA GLU A 34 4.58 7.17 3.11
C GLU A 34 4.53 8.52 2.40
N LYS A 35 5.56 8.83 1.60
CA LYS A 35 5.62 10.06 0.81
C LYS A 35 4.52 10.12 -0.25
N ILE A 36 4.29 9.02 -0.97
CA ILE A 36 3.20 8.94 -1.96
C ILE A 36 1.86 9.21 -1.27
N ALA A 37 1.60 8.60 -0.11
CA ALA A 37 0.36 8.81 0.63
C ALA A 37 0.14 10.29 0.95
N GLU A 38 1.18 10.97 1.45
CA GLU A 38 1.11 12.40 1.78
C GLU A 38 0.82 13.27 0.53
N GLU A 39 1.54 13.04 -0.57
CA GLU A 39 1.41 13.82 -1.80
C GLU A 39 0.10 13.55 -2.56
N SER A 40 -0.52 12.39 -2.35
CA SER A 40 -1.73 11.94 -3.08
C SER A 40 -3.01 11.95 -2.24
N LYS A 41 -3.01 12.61 -1.07
CA LYS A 41 -4.19 12.71 -0.19
C LYS A 41 -5.49 13.06 -0.89
N THR A 42 -5.45 13.98 -1.85
CA THR A 42 -6.64 14.43 -2.60
C THR A 42 -7.17 13.36 -3.55
N ILE A 43 -6.29 12.55 -4.14
CA ILE A 43 -6.64 11.45 -5.06
C ILE A 43 -7.39 10.37 -4.28
N PHE A 44 -6.91 10.02 -3.08
CA PHE A 44 -7.50 8.95 -2.28
C PHE A 44 -8.60 9.39 -1.30
N LYS A 45 -8.96 10.69 -1.28
CA LYS A 45 -9.85 11.29 -0.27
C LYS A 45 -11.19 10.57 -0.12
N ASN A 46 -11.76 10.09 -1.22
CA ASN A 46 -13.08 9.45 -1.26
C ASN A 46 -12.99 7.93 -1.43
N THR A 47 -11.89 7.31 -0.98
CA THR A 47 -11.69 5.85 -1.15
C THR A 47 -12.64 5.07 -0.24
N GLU A 48 -13.64 4.43 -0.84
CA GLU A 48 -14.64 3.61 -0.12
C GLU A 48 -14.17 2.17 0.09
N ILE A 49 -13.49 1.59 -0.90
CA ILE A 49 -13.04 0.20 -0.90
C ILE A 49 -11.61 0.11 -1.43
N ILE A 50 -10.78 -0.70 -0.78
CA ILE A 50 -9.40 -0.97 -1.15
C ILE A 50 -9.27 -2.49 -1.29
N PHE A 51 -8.82 -2.94 -2.46
CA PHE A 51 -8.44 -4.32 -2.68
C PHE A 51 -6.92 -4.43 -2.67
N SER A 52 -6.39 -5.45 -1.98
CA SER A 52 -4.96 -5.73 -2.01
C SER A 52 -4.66 -7.18 -2.39
N SER A 53 -3.50 -7.40 -2.99
CA SER A 53 -2.98 -8.75 -3.15
C SER A 53 -2.57 -9.30 -1.78
N ASN A 54 -2.74 -10.61 -1.60
CA ASN A 54 -2.26 -11.34 -0.42
C ASN A 54 -0.73 -11.39 -0.28
N ALA A 55 0.05 -10.93 -1.28
CA ALA A 55 1.49 -10.82 -1.15
C ALA A 55 1.87 -9.81 -0.05
N ASN A 56 2.80 -10.19 0.84
CA ASN A 56 3.19 -9.36 1.99
C ASN A 56 3.55 -7.93 1.61
N ARG A 57 4.34 -7.75 0.55
CA ARG A 57 4.71 -6.42 0.01
C ARG A 57 3.51 -5.57 -0.42
N ALA A 58 2.48 -6.18 -1.01
CA ALA A 58 1.30 -5.48 -1.48
C ALA A 58 0.39 -5.10 -0.31
N LEU A 59 0.08 -6.08 0.55
CA LEU A 59 -0.70 -5.87 1.75
C LEU A 59 -0.08 -4.81 2.68
N HIS A 60 1.24 -4.90 2.90
CA HIS A 60 1.96 -3.92 3.71
C HIS A 60 1.93 -2.52 3.08
N THR A 61 2.05 -2.40 1.75
CA THR A 61 1.90 -1.12 1.05
C THR A 61 0.51 -0.52 1.28
N SER A 62 -0.56 -1.32 1.15
CA SER A 62 -1.93 -0.83 1.38
C SER A 62 -2.16 -0.41 2.83
N ILE A 63 -1.62 -1.14 3.82
CA ILE A 63 -1.79 -0.79 5.24
C ILE A 63 -1.09 0.54 5.55
N ILE A 64 0.13 0.76 5.05
CA ILE A 64 0.83 2.03 5.26
C ILE A 64 0.05 3.18 4.60
N LEU A 65 -0.46 2.98 3.39
CA LEU A 65 -1.28 3.97 2.69
C LEU A 65 -2.53 4.33 3.52
N ILE A 66 -3.26 3.32 4.01
CA ILE A 66 -4.46 3.49 4.84
C ILE A 66 -4.15 4.29 6.10
N ASP A 67 -3.09 3.94 6.83
CA ASP A 67 -2.71 4.64 8.06
C ASP A 67 -2.33 6.11 7.80
N LYS A 68 -1.51 6.38 6.78
CA LYS A 68 -1.06 7.75 6.46
C LYS A 68 -2.20 8.64 5.98
N LEU A 69 -3.14 8.06 5.22
CA LEU A 69 -4.33 8.76 4.75
C LEU A 69 -5.44 8.84 5.80
N LYS A 70 -5.27 8.19 6.96
CA LYS A 70 -6.28 8.09 8.03
C LYS A 70 -7.61 7.52 7.53
N LEU A 71 -7.52 6.53 6.63
CA LEU A 71 -8.66 5.75 6.17
C LEU A 71 -8.96 4.62 7.16
N SER A 72 -10.18 4.09 7.10
CA SER A 72 -10.58 2.94 7.92
C SER A 72 -9.97 1.66 7.38
N LEU A 73 -9.41 0.82 8.26
CA LEU A 73 -8.93 -0.52 7.88
C LEU A 73 -10.08 -1.42 7.42
N ASN A 74 -11.33 -1.13 7.83
CA ASN A 74 -12.52 -1.86 7.37
C ASN A 74 -12.78 -1.68 5.86
N ASN A 75 -12.15 -0.70 5.22
CA ASN A 75 -12.25 -0.50 3.77
C ASN A 75 -11.37 -1.49 2.99
N LEU A 76 -10.44 -2.20 3.66
CA LEU A 76 -9.53 -3.16 3.04
C LEU A 76 -10.19 -4.54 2.92
N ILE A 77 -10.15 -5.09 1.71
CA ILE A 77 -10.61 -6.43 1.34
C ILE A 77 -9.43 -7.25 0.83
#